data_AF-A0A2T2WCH2-F1
#
_entry.id   AF-A0A2T2WCH2-F1
#
_cell.length_a   1.000
_cell.length_b   1.000
_cell.length_c   1.000
_cell.angle_alpha   90.00
_cell.angle_beta   90.00
_cell.angle_gamma   90.00
#
_symmetry.space_group_name_H-M   'P 1'
#
loop_
_entity.id
_entity.type
_entity.pdbx_description
1 polymer ?
#
loop_
_entity_poly.entity_id
_entity_poly.type
_entity_poly.pdbx_seq_one_letter_code
_entity_poly.pdbx_strand_id
1 'polypeptide(L)'
;MPISHEQFVLWIDRIASLEGLMMDPEKLVEDLVLIADAFHQDPETFSVVMENTFRAFQLILRVRNVGTALSGNKAGWISYHFQSHRVRRHKADMRIVYRDTGTAIQIMGFGHRWIPQSIYDRLSPPRP
;
A
#
# COMPACT_ATOMS: atom_id res chain seq x y z
N MET A 1 -7.59 -11.14 -18.70
CA MET A 1 -7.80 -9.80 -19.29
C MET A 1 -6.84 -8.83 -18.58
N PRO A 2 -6.33 -7.79 -19.24
CA PRO A 2 -5.59 -6.74 -18.54
C PRO A 2 -6.53 -6.00 -17.57
N ILE A 3 -5.98 -5.47 -16.48
CA ILE A 3 -6.73 -4.63 -15.52
C ILE A 3 -7.21 -3.37 -16.24
N SER A 4 -8.49 -3.04 -16.11
CA SER A 4 -9.08 -1.92 -16.86
C SER A 4 -8.75 -0.57 -16.23
N HIS A 5 -8.76 0.50 -17.04
CA HIS A 5 -8.60 1.88 -16.54
C HIS A 5 -9.67 2.22 -15.49
N GLU A 6 -10.91 1.75 -15.69
CA GLU A 6 -12.01 1.96 -14.74
C GLU A 6 -11.73 1.32 -13.37
N GLN A 7 -11.08 0.16 -13.32
CA GLN A 7 -10.66 -0.46 -12.07
C GLN A 7 -9.62 0.40 -11.33
N PHE A 8 -8.70 1.03 -12.05
CA PHE A 8 -7.74 1.95 -11.43
C PHE A 8 -8.44 3.18 -10.83
N VAL A 9 -9.29 3.85 -11.61
CA VAL A 9 -10.03 5.04 -11.16
C VAL A 9 -10.86 4.71 -9.91
N LEU A 10 -11.60 3.59 -9.93
CA LEU A 10 -12.38 3.12 -8.79
C LEU A 10 -11.53 3.01 -7.51
N TRP A 11 -10.35 2.39 -7.60
CA TRP A 11 -9.53 2.17 -6.42
C TRP A 11 -8.80 3.42 -5.95
N ILE A 12 -8.39 4.29 -6.87
CA ILE A 12 -7.86 5.63 -6.55
C ILE A 12 -8.91 6.40 -5.76
N ASP A 13 -10.14 6.49 -6.27
CA ASP A 13 -11.23 7.22 -5.63
C ASP A 13 -11.56 6.64 -4.24
N ARG A 14 -11.67 5.30 -4.14
CA ARG A 14 -11.92 4.65 -2.84
C ARG A 14 -10.83 4.97 -1.82
N ILE A 15 -9.55 4.85 -2.19
CA ILE A 15 -8.45 5.12 -1.24
C ILE A 15 -8.36 6.61 -0.91
N ALA A 16 -8.48 7.49 -1.91
CA ALA A 16 -8.43 8.94 -1.73
C ALA A 16 -9.59 9.48 -0.87
N SER A 17 -10.75 8.80 -0.89
CA SER A 17 -11.92 9.15 -0.07
C SER A 17 -11.80 8.77 1.42
N LEU A 18 -10.75 8.04 1.82
CA LEU A 18 -10.57 7.64 3.22
C LEU A 18 -10.15 8.84 4.09
N GLU A 19 -11.08 9.33 4.89
CA GLU A 19 -10.81 10.41 5.85
C GLU A 19 -9.69 10.02 6.82
N GLY A 20 -8.77 10.96 7.06
CA GLY A 20 -7.63 10.77 7.94
C GLY A 20 -6.42 10.09 7.30
N LEU A 21 -6.46 9.74 6.01
CA LEU A 21 -5.24 9.40 5.24
C LEU A 21 -4.64 10.63 4.58
N MET A 22 -3.31 10.73 4.62
CA MET A 22 -2.53 11.66 3.82
C MET A 22 -1.59 10.87 2.93
N MET A 23 -1.72 11.04 1.62
CA MET A 23 -0.88 10.36 0.63
C MET A 23 -0.58 11.32 -0.51
N ASP A 24 0.61 11.17 -1.10
CA ASP A 24 0.95 11.80 -2.37
C ASP A 24 0.13 11.14 -3.51
N PRO A 25 -0.66 11.91 -4.28
CA PRO A 25 -1.48 11.36 -5.36
C PRO A 25 -0.68 10.63 -6.44
N GLU A 26 0.53 11.10 -6.78
CA GLU A 26 1.38 10.43 -7.76
C GLU A 26 1.85 9.09 -7.23
N LYS A 27 2.20 9.03 -5.93
CA LYS A 27 2.60 7.78 -5.27
C LYS A 27 1.46 6.79 -5.15
N LEU A 28 0.23 7.26 -4.91
CA LEU A 28 -0.95 6.41 -4.94
C LEU A 28 -1.05 5.70 -6.30
N VAL A 29 -1.02 6.45 -7.40
CA VAL A 29 -1.11 5.89 -8.75
C VAL A 29 0.04 4.93 -9.04
N GLU A 30 1.28 5.31 -8.72
CA GLU A 30 2.46 4.47 -8.89
C GLU A 30 2.32 3.12 -8.16
N ASP A 31 1.90 3.14 -6.89
CA ASP A 31 1.75 1.93 -6.07
C ASP A 31 0.64 1.02 -6.61
N LEU A 32 -0.48 1.60 -7.07
CA LEU A 32 -1.54 0.86 -7.76
C LEU A 32 -1.03 0.18 -9.04
N VAL A 33 -0.23 0.87 -9.85
CA VAL A 33 0.35 0.31 -11.08
C VAL A 33 1.29 -0.85 -10.76
N LEU A 34 2.07 -0.75 -9.69
CA LEU A 34 2.96 -1.83 -9.25
C LEU A 34 2.19 -3.04 -8.73
N ILE A 35 1.10 -2.84 -8.00
CA ILE A 35 0.22 -3.95 -7.60
C ILE A 35 -0.41 -4.60 -8.83
N ALA A 36 -0.90 -3.80 -9.76
CA ALA A 36 -1.45 -4.31 -11.02
C ALA A 36 -0.41 -5.14 -11.79
N ASP A 37 0.84 -4.70 -11.86
CA ASP A 37 1.94 -5.46 -12.47
C ASP A 37 2.26 -6.75 -11.71
N ALA A 38 2.24 -6.75 -10.37
CA ALA A 38 2.42 -7.99 -9.60
C ALA A 38 1.30 -9.03 -9.79
N PHE A 39 0.08 -8.58 -10.10
CA PHE A 39 -1.12 -9.43 -10.17
C PHE A 39 -1.80 -9.40 -11.56
N HIS A 40 -1.07 -9.03 -12.62
CA HIS A 40 -1.62 -8.76 -13.96
C HIS A 40 -2.27 -9.97 -14.65
N GLN A 41 -2.03 -11.17 -14.14
CA GLN A 41 -2.47 -12.42 -14.76
C GLN A 41 -3.98 -12.67 -14.56
N ASP A 42 -4.58 -12.07 -13.53
CA ASP A 42 -6.00 -12.26 -13.19
C ASP A 42 -6.65 -10.99 -12.58
N PRO A 43 -7.59 -10.34 -13.29
CA PRO A 43 -8.34 -9.17 -12.78
C PRO A 43 -9.16 -9.43 -11.51
N GLU A 44 -9.65 -10.65 -11.30
CA GLU A 44 -10.39 -11.00 -10.08
C GLU A 44 -9.44 -10.99 -8.89
N THR A 45 -8.26 -11.59 -9.06
CA THR A 45 -7.17 -11.53 -8.10
C THR A 45 -6.80 -10.08 -7.76
N PHE A 46 -6.59 -9.21 -8.75
CA PHE A 46 -6.30 -7.79 -8.48
C PHE A 46 -7.36 -7.13 -7.59
N SER A 47 -8.64 -7.35 -7.89
CA SER A 47 -9.75 -6.79 -7.09
C SER A 47 -9.75 -7.31 -5.65
N VAL A 48 -9.44 -8.59 -5.45
CA VAL A 48 -9.29 -9.20 -4.11
C VAL A 48 -8.11 -8.59 -3.34
N VAL A 49 -6.97 -8.40 -4.01
CA VAL A 49 -5.79 -7.78 -3.40
C VAL A 49 -6.08 -6.33 -2.99
N MET A 50 -6.74 -5.57 -3.86
CA MET A 50 -7.09 -4.18 -3.57
C MET A 50 -8.12 -4.06 -2.45
N GLU A 51 -9.09 -4.96 -2.37
CA GLU A 51 -10.04 -5.00 -1.25
C GLU A 51 -9.34 -5.33 0.08
N ASN A 52 -8.38 -6.25 0.09
CA ASN A 52 -7.57 -6.52 1.28
C ASN A 52 -6.64 -5.34 1.64
N THR A 53 -6.13 -4.63 0.65
CA THR A 53 -5.32 -3.41 0.83
C THR A 53 -6.18 -2.28 1.43
N PHE A 54 -7.40 -2.09 0.93
CA PHE A 54 -8.36 -1.13 1.47
C PHE A 54 -8.71 -1.43 2.93
N ARG A 55 -8.96 -2.70 3.27
CA ARG A 55 -9.18 -3.13 4.66
C ARG A 55 -7.95 -2.91 5.55
N ALA A 56 -6.75 -3.07 5.00
CA ALA A 56 -5.52 -2.78 5.72
C ALA A 56 -5.40 -1.28 6.04
N PHE A 57 -5.74 -0.38 5.10
CA PHE A 57 -5.84 1.06 5.38
C PHE A 57 -6.85 1.37 6.48
N GLN A 58 -8.06 0.80 6.41
CA GLN A 58 -9.08 0.98 7.45
C GLN A 58 -8.61 0.50 8.82
N LEU A 59 -7.89 -0.63 8.88
CA LEU A 59 -7.32 -1.14 10.13
C LEU A 59 -6.26 -0.17 10.68
N ILE A 60 -5.38 0.35 9.82
CA ILE A 60 -4.36 1.32 10.21
C ILE A 60 -5.02 2.59 10.74
N LEU A 61 -6.04 3.13 10.06
CA LEU A 61 -6.77 4.32 10.53
C LEU A 61 -7.39 4.11 11.92
N ARG A 62 -7.91 2.91 12.18
CA ARG A 62 -8.56 2.57 13.44
C ARG A 62 -7.57 2.33 14.58
N VAL A 63 -6.50 1.57 14.34
CA VAL A 63 -5.56 1.11 15.38
C VAL A 63 -4.38 2.06 15.53
N ARG A 64 -4.00 2.76 14.46
CA ARG A 64 -2.91 3.74 14.34
C ARG A 64 -1.49 3.21 14.58
N ASN A 65 -1.30 2.11 15.31
CA ASN A 65 0.03 1.56 15.64
C ASN A 65 0.21 0.07 15.30
N VAL A 66 -0.45 -0.41 14.24
CA VAL A 66 -0.38 -1.81 13.81
C VAL A 66 0.84 -2.07 12.89
N GLY A 67 1.65 -3.07 13.23
CA GLY A 67 2.80 -3.49 12.43
C GLY A 67 4.12 -3.40 13.19
N THR A 68 5.21 -3.23 12.46
CA THR A 68 6.58 -3.19 13.00
C THR A 68 7.21 -1.83 12.75
N ALA A 69 7.71 -1.19 13.80
CA ALA A 69 8.45 0.06 13.69
C ALA A 69 9.73 -0.12 12.86
N LEU A 70 10.02 0.85 12.00
CA LEU A 70 11.23 0.88 11.18
C LEU A 70 12.34 1.66 11.89
N SER A 71 13.59 1.34 11.55
CA SER A 71 14.80 1.93 12.12
C SER A 71 15.63 2.69 11.06
N GLY A 72 16.71 3.34 11.51
CA GLY A 72 17.62 4.10 10.64
C GLY A 72 16.93 5.31 9.98
N ASN A 73 17.14 5.49 8.68
CA ASN A 73 16.58 6.60 7.90
C ASN A 73 15.03 6.60 7.84
N LYS A 74 14.38 5.55 8.32
CA LYS A 74 12.93 5.43 8.40
C LYS A 74 12.43 5.36 9.85
N ALA A 75 13.21 5.82 10.82
CA ALA A 75 12.74 5.98 12.19
C ALA A 75 11.46 6.83 12.22
N GLY A 76 10.47 6.40 13.02
CA GLY A 76 9.14 7.01 13.09
C GLY A 76 8.13 6.48 12.07
N TRP A 77 8.54 5.62 11.14
CA TRP A 77 7.63 4.90 10.25
C TRP A 77 7.32 3.49 10.76
N ILE A 78 6.14 2.99 10.41
CA ILE A 78 5.63 1.66 10.74
C ILE A 78 5.40 0.89 9.44
N SER A 79 5.77 -0.38 9.45
CA SER A 79 5.53 -1.33 8.38
C SER A 79 4.44 -2.31 8.78
N TYR A 80 3.30 -2.24 8.11
CA TYR A 80 2.22 -3.21 8.30
C TYR A 80 2.25 -4.25 7.19
N HIS A 81 2.40 -5.53 7.55
CA HIS A 81 2.39 -6.64 6.61
C HIS A 81 1.05 -7.39 6.65
N PHE A 82 0.51 -7.73 5.49
CA PHE A 82 -0.74 -8.46 5.36
C PHE A 82 -0.72 -9.38 4.12
N GLN A 83 -1.76 -10.20 3.97
CA GLN A 83 -1.87 -11.14 2.85
C GLN A 83 -2.70 -10.50 1.71
N SER A 84 -2.23 -10.65 0.48
CA SER A 84 -2.98 -10.32 -0.74
C SER A 84 -4.26 -11.15 -0.86
N HIS A 85 -4.23 -12.41 -0.42
CA HIS A 85 -5.37 -13.31 -0.34
C HIS A 85 -5.62 -13.80 1.10
N ARG A 86 -6.88 -13.79 1.54
CA ARG A 86 -7.31 -14.40 2.81
C ARG A 86 -7.47 -15.91 2.67
N VAL A 87 -6.39 -16.61 2.32
CA VAL A 87 -6.34 -18.08 2.23
C VAL A 87 -5.42 -18.62 3.33
N ARG A 88 -5.83 -19.74 3.95
CA ARG A 88 -5.00 -20.40 4.98
C ARG A 88 -3.60 -20.69 4.42
N ARG A 89 -2.57 -20.33 5.19
CA ARG A 89 -1.13 -20.51 4.87
C ARG A 89 -0.59 -19.62 3.74
N HIS A 90 -1.36 -18.65 3.24
CA HIS A 90 -0.79 -17.61 2.37
C HIS A 90 0.25 -16.78 3.15
N LYS A 91 1.37 -16.43 2.53
CA LYS A 91 2.37 -15.60 3.22
C LYS A 91 1.88 -14.15 3.28
N ALA A 92 2.29 -13.42 4.31
CA ALA A 92 2.15 -11.96 4.28
C ALA A 92 3.11 -11.43 3.20
N ASP A 93 2.52 -11.06 2.08
CA ASP A 93 3.16 -10.71 0.83
C ASP A 93 2.85 -9.28 0.41
N MET A 94 1.96 -8.59 1.13
CA MET A 94 1.65 -7.19 0.96
C MET A 94 2.17 -6.36 2.13
N ARG A 95 2.38 -5.08 1.88
CA ARG A 95 2.88 -4.13 2.85
C ARG A 95 2.31 -2.73 2.64
N ILE A 96 2.05 -2.03 3.74
CA ILE A 96 1.86 -0.58 3.78
C ILE A 96 2.93 0.02 4.72
N VAL A 97 3.60 1.08 4.28
CA VAL A 97 4.50 1.88 5.13
C VAL A 97 3.83 3.21 5.43
N TYR A 98 3.70 3.52 6.72
CA TYR A 98 2.98 4.69 7.17
C TYR A 98 3.57 5.26 8.44
N ARG A 99 3.16 6.48 8.82
CA ARG A 99 3.41 7.06 10.14
C ARG A 99 2.15 7.73 10.65
N ASP A 100 1.97 7.70 11.96
CA ASP A 100 0.92 8.47 12.62
C ASP A 100 1.45 9.88 12.93
N THR A 101 0.73 10.92 12.49
CA THR A 101 1.05 12.32 12.77
C THR A 101 0.26 12.87 13.97
N GLY A 102 -0.51 12.03 14.66
CA GLY A 102 -1.44 12.39 15.73
C GLY A 102 -2.81 12.86 15.21
N THR A 103 -2.84 13.58 14.10
CA THR A 103 -4.07 14.05 13.46
C THR A 103 -4.50 13.16 12.30
N ALA A 104 -3.55 12.57 11.59
CA ALA A 104 -3.80 11.74 10.41
C ALA A 104 -2.75 10.63 10.30
N ILE A 105 -3.00 9.69 9.39
CA ILE A 105 -2.07 8.65 9.00
C ILE A 105 -1.44 9.07 7.68
N GLN A 106 -0.14 9.32 7.68
CA GLN A 106 0.61 9.58 6.47
C GLN A 106 1.13 8.29 5.87
N ILE A 107 0.85 8.07 4.59
CA ILE A 107 1.31 6.91 3.84
C ILE A 107 2.56 7.28 3.05
N MET A 108 3.59 6.45 3.18
CA MET A 108 4.80 6.52 2.37
C MET A 108 4.67 5.72 1.09
N GLY A 109 4.00 4.56 1.17
CA GLY A 109 3.69 3.72 0.02
C GLY A 109 3.22 2.34 0.42
N PHE A 110 2.72 1.59 -0.55
CA PHE A 110 2.18 0.26 -0.36
C PHE A 110 2.40 -0.64 -1.59
N GLY A 111 2.41 -1.95 -1.39
CA GLY A 111 2.61 -2.87 -2.49
C GLY A 111 3.02 -4.27 -2.05
N HIS A 112 3.39 -5.08 -3.04
CA HIS A 112 3.81 -6.45 -2.85
C HIS A 112 5.29 -6.51 -2.40
N ARG A 113 5.61 -7.43 -1.49
CA ARG A 113 6.93 -7.56 -0.83
C ARG A 113 8.09 -7.80 -1.80
N TRP A 114 7.79 -8.36 -2.97
CA TRP A 114 8.76 -8.69 -4.04
C TRP A 114 8.91 -7.58 -5.07
N ILE A 115 8.28 -6.42 -4.85
CA ILE A 115 8.59 -5.18 -5.55
C ILE A 115 9.41 -4.25 -4.61
N PRO A 116 10.56 -4.68 -4.05
CA PRO A 116 11.34 -3.84 -3.15
C PRO A 116 12.08 -2.72 -3.88
N GLN A 117 12.34 -2.89 -5.18
CA GLN A 117 13.19 -1.97 -5.96
C GLN A 117 12.48 -0.68 -6.37
N SER A 118 11.15 -0.59 -6.22
CA SER A 118 10.43 0.68 -6.42
C SER A 118 10.20 1.43 -5.11
N ILE A 119 9.88 0.75 -4.01
CA ILE A 119 9.52 1.44 -2.75
C ILE A 119 10.77 1.98 -2.05
N TYR A 120 11.90 1.27 -2.07
CA TYR A 120 13.10 1.69 -1.34
C TYR A 120 14.05 2.58 -2.12
N ASP A 121 14.21 2.37 -3.43
CA ASP A 121 15.10 3.20 -4.26
C ASP A 121 14.51 4.61 -4.50
N ARG A 122 13.17 4.75 -4.49
CA ARG A 122 12.45 6.04 -4.59
C ARG A 122 12.47 6.88 -3.31
N LEU A 123 12.93 6.32 -2.18
CA LEU A 123 13.00 7.00 -0.88
C LEU A 123 14.37 7.58 -0.56
N SER A 124 15.34 7.40 -1.47
CA SER A 124 16.58 8.15 -1.41
C SER A 124 16.35 9.52 -2.05
N PRO A 125 16.83 10.62 -1.45
CA PRO A 125 16.90 11.89 -2.18
C PRO A 125 17.72 11.67 -3.46
N PRO A 126 17.45 12.42 -4.54
CA PRO A 126 18.26 12.33 -5.75
C PRO A 126 19.73 12.51 -5.34
N ARG A 127 20.59 11.58 -5.76
CA ARG A 127 22.04 11.78 -5.58
C ARG A 127 22.43 13.05 -6.34
N PRO A 128 23.27 13.92 -5.74
CA PRO A 128 23.74 15.14 -6.40
C PRO A 128 24.50 14.83 -7.69
#